data_AF-A0A434NBM7-F1
#
_entry.id   AF-A0A434NBM7-F1
#
_cell.length_a   1.000
_cell.length_b   1.000
_cell.length_c   1.000
_cell.angle_alpha   90.00
_cell.angle_beta   90.00
_cell.angle_gamma   90.00
#
_symmetry.space_group_name_H-M   'P 1'
#
loop_
_entity.id
_entity.type
_entity.pdbx_description
1 polymer ?
#
loop_
_entity_poly.entity_id
_entity_poly.type
_entity_poly.pdbx_seq_one_letter_code
_entity_poly.pdbx_strand_id
1 'polypeptide(L)'
;MHVGPPLRFTIHAVDEQRQLSMPIAAREDAAEMRAQFKEICKKMPHMHVELYDGAALIDERQPNAFFISQSRAPAHRRERPTEQ
;
A
#
# COMPACT_ATOMS: atom_id res chain seq x y z
N MET A 1 21.48 -21.45 12.08
CA MET A 1 20.33 -21.10 11.22
C MET A 1 19.35 -20.37 12.11
N HIS A 2 19.20 -19.06 11.96
CA HIS A 2 18.28 -18.30 12.80
C HIS A 2 16.86 -18.54 12.25
N VAL A 3 16.22 -19.60 12.75
CA VAL A 3 14.79 -19.83 12.51
C VAL A 3 14.06 -19.01 13.58
N GLY A 4 14.01 -17.68 13.38
CA GLY A 4 13.07 -16.86 14.12
C GLY A 4 11.66 -17.39 13.83
N PRO A 5 10.73 -17.33 14.80
CA PRO A 5 9.37 -17.78 14.58
C PRO A 5 8.84 -17.14 13.29
N PRO A 6 8.11 -17.89 12.44
CA PRO A 6 7.62 -17.34 11.19
C PRO A 6 6.80 -16.10 11.55
N LEU A 7 7.27 -14.94 11.11
CA LEU A 7 6.55 -13.67 11.25
C LEU A 7 5.17 -13.89 10.64
N ARG A 8 4.19 -14.15 11.50
CA ARG A 8 2.91 -14.68 11.06
C ARG A 8 2.10 -13.58 10.40
N PHE A 9 2.14 -12.36 10.91
CA PHE A 9 1.48 -11.24 10.28
C PHE A 9 2.48 -10.18 9.82
N THR A 10 2.26 -9.64 8.63
CA THR A 10 3.09 -8.58 8.05
C THR A 10 2.21 -7.47 7.46
N ILE A 11 2.60 -6.21 7.68
CA ILE A 11 1.95 -5.05 7.06
C ILE A 11 2.92 -4.46 6.04
N HIS A 12 2.46 -4.35 4.81
CA HIS A 12 3.17 -3.71 3.72
C HIS A 12 2.54 -2.36 3.42
N ALA A 13 3.37 -1.33 3.32
CA ALA A 13 3.00 -0.06 2.73
C ALA A 13 3.37 -0.11 1.26
N VAL A 14 2.38 0.05 0.39
CA VAL A 14 2.56 0.15 -1.05
C VAL A 14 2.50 1.62 -1.44
N ASP A 15 3.61 2.09 -1.99
CA ASP A 15 3.70 3.40 -2.59
C ASP A 15 3.46 3.26 -4.10
N GLU A 16 2.24 3.57 -4.55
CA GLU A 16 1.88 3.49 -5.97
C GLU A 16 2.69 4.48 -6.83
N GLN A 17 3.13 5.60 -6.25
CA GLN A 17 3.91 6.62 -6.97
C GLN A 17 5.27 6.08 -7.41
N ARG A 18 5.92 5.31 -6.54
CA ARG A 18 7.24 4.70 -6.78
C ARG A 18 7.15 3.23 -7.16
N GLN A 19 5.94 2.65 -7.17
CA GLN A 19 5.68 1.23 -7.38
C GLN A 19 6.51 0.34 -6.42
N LEU A 20 6.57 0.73 -5.15
CA LEU A 20 7.38 0.05 -4.14
C LEU A 20 6.49 -0.48 -3.01
N SER A 21 6.65 -1.76 -2.67
CA SER A 21 6.10 -2.37 -1.46
C SER A 21 7.17 -2.44 -0.37
N MET A 22 6.90 -1.85 0.80
CA MET A 22 7.84 -1.85 1.92
C MET A 22 7.20 -2.51 3.16
N PRO A 23 7.82 -3.53 3.77
CA PRO A 23 7.35 -4.07 5.03
C PRO A 23 7.61 -3.05 6.15
N ILE A 24 6.55 -2.59 6.81
CA ILE A 24 6.63 -1.56 7.85
C ILE A 24 6.35 -2.09 9.26
N ALA A 25 5.72 -3.26 9.37
CA ALA A 25 5.53 -3.97 10.63
C ALA A 25 5.41 -5.48 10.39
N ALA A 26 5.93 -6.27 11.32
CA ALA A 26 5.77 -7.72 11.35
C ALA A 26 5.61 -8.18 12.80
N ARG A 27 4.52 -8.89 13.11
CA ARG A 27 4.19 -9.37 14.46
C ARG A 27 3.50 -10.72 14.42
N GLU A 28 3.54 -11.45 15.53
CA GLU A 28 2.86 -12.74 15.67
C GLU A 28 1.42 -12.59 16.20
N ASP A 29 1.12 -11.49 16.90
CA ASP A 29 -0.19 -11.25 17.49
C ASP A 29 -1.14 -10.54 16.52
N ALA A 30 -2.28 -11.19 16.23
CA ALA A 30 -3.26 -10.70 15.27
C ALA A 30 -4.00 -9.44 15.76
N ALA A 31 -4.27 -9.32 17.06
CA ALA A 31 -5.02 -8.20 17.61
C ALA A 31 -4.18 -6.93 17.58
N GLU A 32 -2.93 -7.02 18.03
CA GLU A 32 -1.94 -5.96 17.94
C GLU A 32 -1.70 -5.58 16.48
N MET A 33 -1.62 -6.55 15.58
CA MET A 33 -1.37 -6.26 14.16
C MET A 33 -2.55 -5.53 13.51
N ARG A 34 -3.78 -5.91 13.82
CA ARG A 34 -4.98 -5.20 13.33
C ARG A 34 -5.09 -3.80 13.92
N ALA A 35 -4.67 -3.59 15.17
CA ALA A 35 -4.58 -2.26 15.77
C ALA A 35 -3.53 -1.41 15.06
N GLN A 36 -2.33 -1.96 14.84
CA GLN A 36 -1.23 -1.31 14.14
C GLN A 36 -1.62 -0.95 12.70
N PHE A 37 -2.29 -1.83 11.97
CA PHE A 37 -2.83 -1.57 10.63
C PHE A 37 -3.78 -0.38 10.65
N LYS A 38 -4.74 -0.35 11.59
CA LYS A 38 -5.67 0.80 11.74
C LYS A 38 -4.92 2.09 12.04
N GLU A 39 -3.90 2.06 12.88
CA GLU A 39 -3.09 3.24 13.18
C GLU A 39 -2.32 3.74 11.96
N ILE A 40 -1.71 2.83 11.20
CA ILE A 40 -0.99 3.12 9.96
C ILE A 40 -1.94 3.75 8.94
N CYS A 41 -3.12 3.15 8.72
CA CYS A 41 -4.15 3.67 7.83
C CYS A 41 -4.60 5.09 8.23
N LYS A 42 -4.67 5.39 9.53
CA LYS A 42 -4.96 6.74 10.05
C LYS A 42 -3.83 7.73 9.80
N LYS A 43 -2.58 7.33 10.08
CA LYS A 43 -1.40 8.20 9.96
C LYS A 43 -1.02 8.48 8.51
N MET A 44 -1.22 7.52 7.61
CA MET A 44 -0.86 7.62 6.20
C MET A 44 -2.10 7.44 5.32
N PRO A 45 -3.04 8.41 5.28
CA PRO A 45 -4.32 8.25 4.59
C PRO A 45 -4.22 8.17 3.07
N HIS A 46 -3.09 8.61 2.52
CA HIS A 46 -2.78 8.66 1.10
C HIS A 46 -2.00 7.43 0.60
N MET A 47 -1.68 6.48 1.48
CA MET A 47 -0.94 5.27 1.11
C MET A 47 -1.84 4.04 1.02
N HIS A 48 -1.49 3.16 0.08
CA HIS A 48 -2.01 1.80 0.00
C HIS A 48 -1.32 0.98 1.09
N VAL A 49 -2.10 0.28 1.89
CA VAL A 49 -1.59 -0.55 2.98
C VAL A 49 -2.22 -1.93 2.88
N GLU A 50 -1.41 -2.97 2.99
CA GLU A 50 -1.83 -4.37 2.92
C GLU A 50 -1.43 -5.09 4.21
N LEU A 51 -2.29 -5.97 4.72
CA LEU A 51 -2.04 -6.81 5.89
C LEU A 51 -2.13 -8.28 5.48
N TYR A 52 -1.07 -9.03 5.73
CA TYR A 52 -0.94 -10.45 5.41
C TYR A 52 -0.90 -11.31 6.69
N ASP A 53 -1.47 -12.53 6.62
CA ASP A 53 -1.23 -13.69 7.51
C ASP A 53 -0.41 -14.72 6.73
N GLY A 54 0.91 -14.70 6.92
CA GLY A 54 1.89 -15.46 6.16
C GLY A 54 1.91 -15.02 4.70
N ALA A 55 1.28 -15.79 3.83
CA ALA A 55 1.15 -15.49 2.41
C ALA A 55 -0.27 -15.05 2.00
N ALA A 56 -1.23 -15.04 2.93
CA ALA A 56 -2.61 -14.69 2.65
C ALA A 56 -2.88 -13.21 2.97
N LEU A 57 -3.38 -12.44 2.00
CA LEU A 57 -3.86 -11.08 2.24
C LEU A 57 -5.18 -11.15 3.02
N ILE A 58 -5.21 -10.58 4.22
CA ILE A 58 -6.38 -10.62 5.12
C ILE A 58 -7.05 -9.25 5.29
N ASP A 59 -6.35 -8.15 5.01
CA ASP A 59 -6.91 -6.80 5.02
C ASP A 59 -6.15 -5.92 4.02
N GLU A 60 -6.85 -5.02 3.34
CA GLU A 60 -6.28 -4.08 2.38
C GLU A 60 -6.98 -2.74 2.54
N ARG A 61 -6.19 -1.68 2.51
CA ARG A 61 -6.68 -0.32 2.47
C ARG A 61 -6.10 0.40 1.26
N GLN A 62 -6.96 0.72 0.31
CA GLN A 62 -6.60 1.53 -0.85
C GLN A 62 -6.51 3.02 -0.50
N PRO A 63 -5.60 3.75 -1.15
CA PRO A 63 -5.50 5.19 -0.97
C PRO A 63 -6.76 5.85 -1.54
N ASN A 64 -7.26 6.89 -0.87
CA ASN A 64 -8.50 7.52 -1.27
C ASN A 64 -8.34 8.09 -2.69
N ALA A 65 -9.14 7.59 -3.65
CA ALA A 65 -9.05 7.93 -5.09
C ALA A 65 -9.11 9.44 -5.38
N PHE A 66 -9.63 10.23 -4.44
CA PHE A 66 -9.66 11.69 -4.51
C PHE A 66 -8.26 12.33 -4.61
N PHE A 67 -7.20 11.65 -4.13
CA PHE A 67 -5.82 12.15 -4.22
C PHE A 67 -5.17 11.85 -5.59
N ILE A 68 -5.63 10.81 -6.30
CA ILE A 68 -5.05 10.35 -7.56
C ILE A 68 -5.49 11.25 -8.74
N SER A 69 -6.67 11.86 -8.65
CA SER A 69 -7.19 12.77 -9.70
C SER A 69 -6.38 14.06 -9.90
N GLN A 70 -5.50 14.46 -8.98
CA GLN A 70 -4.61 15.62 -9.20
C GLN A 70 -3.26 15.24 -9.83
N SER A 71 -2.82 13.99 -9.72
CA SER A 71 -1.50 13.57 -10.22
C SER A 71 -1.55 12.80 -11.54
N ARG A 72 -2.73 12.30 -11.93
CA ARG A 72 -2.98 11.85 -13.30
C ARG A 72 -3.31 13.05 -14.20
N ALA A 73 -2.35 13.96 -14.34
CA ALA A 73 -2.30 14.79 -15.53
C ALA A 73 -2.42 13.84 -16.73
N PRO A 74 -3.28 14.14 -17.73
CA PRO A 74 -3.45 13.27 -18.87
C PRO A 74 -2.10 13.10 -19.55
N ALA A 75 -1.47 11.94 -19.36
CA ALA A 75 -0.32 11.53 -20.13
C ALA A 75 -0.79 11.50 -21.58
N HIS A 76 -0.31 12.49 -22.35
CA HIS A 76 -0.58 12.68 -23.76
C HIS A 76 -2.03 13.12 -24.07
N ARG A 77 -2.18 14.42 -24.30
CA ARG A 77 -2.97 14.93 -25.42
C ARG A 77 -2.00 15.53 -26.43
N ARG A 78 -1.29 14.69 -27.18
CA ARG A 78 -0.70 15.13 -28.45
C ARG A 78 -1.79 15.00 -29.51
N GLU A 79 -2.71 15.95 -29.53
CA GLU A 79 -3.37 16.24 -30.80
C GLU A 79 -2.26 16.81 -31.67
N ARG A 80 -1.77 16.02 -32.63
CA ARG A 80 -1.10 16.59 -33.78
C ARG A 80 -2.23 17.15 -34.65
N PRO A 81 -2.34 18.47 -34.82
CA PRO A 81 -3.22 18.99 -35.85
C PRO A 81 -2.72 18.47 -37.20
N THR A 82 -3.69 18.07 -38.02
CA THR A 82 -3.58 17.89 -39.47
C THR A 82 -2.98 19.14 -40.12
N GLU A 83 -2.52 19.00 -41.38
CA GLU A 83 -2.04 20.02 -42.34
C GLU A 83 -0.49 20.04 -42.45
N GLN A 84 0.16 19.83 -43.61
CA GLN A 84 -0.22 19.74 -45.02
C GLN A 84 0.69 18.73 -45.75
#